data_AF-A0A1Q7Q125-F1
#
_entry.id   AF-A0A1Q7Q125-F1
#
_cell.length_a   1.000
_cell.length_b   1.000
_cell.length_c   1.000
_cell.angle_alpha   90.00
_cell.angle_beta   90.00
_cell.angle_gamma   90.00
#
_symmetry.space_group_name_H-M   'P 1'
#
loop_
_entity.id
_entity.type
_entity.pdbx_description
1 polymer ?
#
loop_
_entity_poly.entity_id
_entity_poly.type
_entity_poly.pdbx_seq_one_letter_code
_entity_poly.pdbx_strand_id
1 'polypeptide(L)' 'MLRNEIHPSLREIADRAAAEAERQAICVALHATHGNKSEAARLLRVDYKTLHLKMKRYGIEAGEFRAS' A
#
# COMPACT_ATOMS: atom_id res chain seq x y z
N MET A 1 -24.20 -29.30 11.28
CA MET A 1 -24.00 -27.84 11.31
C MET A 1 -23.18 -27.47 10.09
N LEU A 2 -23.84 -27.05 9.00
CA LEU A 2 -23.13 -26.64 7.79
C LEU A 2 -22.43 -25.33 8.08
N ARG A 3 -21.09 -25.36 8.08
CA ARG A 3 -20.27 -24.15 8.09
C ARG A 3 -20.60 -23.42 6.79
N ASN A 4 -21.27 -22.29 6.92
CA ASN A 4 -21.52 -21.37 5.82
C ASN A 4 -20.16 -20.92 5.30
N GLU A 5 -19.67 -21.56 4.23
CA GLU A 5 -18.46 -21.16 3.54
C GLU A 5 -18.73 -19.80 2.91
N ILE A 6 -18.36 -18.74 3.62
CA ILE A 6 -18.29 -17.39 3.08
C ILE A 6 -17.10 -17.40 2.11
N HIS A 7 -17.34 -17.83 0.89
CA HIS A 7 -16.37 -17.64 -0.19
C HIS A 7 -16.40 -16.16 -0.53
N PRO A 8 -15.26 -15.44 -0.43
CA PRO A 8 -15.23 -14.04 -0.83
C PRO A 8 -15.64 -13.94 -2.30
N SER A 9 -16.49 -12.97 -2.61
CA SER A 9 -16.89 -12.76 -4.01
C SER A 9 -15.67 -12.40 -4.86
N LEU A 10 -15.69 -12.68 -6.16
CA LEU A 10 -14.61 -12.29 -7.08
C LEU A 10 -14.21 -10.82 -6.93
N ARG A 11 -15.19 -9.95 -6.66
CA ARG A 11 -14.97 -8.53 -6.36
C ARG A 11 -14.15 -8.30 -5.09
N GLU A 12 -14.41 -9.04 -4.01
CA GLU A 12 -13.66 -8.93 -2.76
C GLU A 12 -12.23 -9.46 -2.91
N ILE A 13 -12.06 -10.54 -3.68
CA ILE A 13 -10.74 -11.07 -4.01
C ILE A 13 -9.94 -10.03 -4.81
N ALA A 14 -10.57 -9.41 -5.81
CA ALA A 14 -9.95 -8.36 -6.61
C ALA A 14 -9.59 -7.12 -5.78
N ASP A 15 -10.48 -6.68 -4.89
CA ASP A 15 -10.23 -5.53 -3.99
C ASP A 15 -9.06 -5.82 -3.05
N ARG A 16 -9.01 -7.03 -2.47
CA ARG A 16 -7.89 -7.46 -1.61
C ARG A 16 -6.58 -7.53 -2.38
N ALA A 17 -6.59 -8.09 -3.59
CA ALA A 17 -5.40 -8.17 -4.44
C ALA A 17 -4.93 -6.77 -4.85
N ALA A 18 -5.85 -5.86 -5.20
CA ALA A 18 -5.53 -4.48 -5.50
C ALA A 18 -4.92 -3.78 -4.27
N ALA A 19 -5.52 -3.94 -3.09
CA ALA A 19 -5.01 -3.34 -1.86
C ALA A 19 -3.60 -3.85 -1.50
N GLU A 20 -3.32 -5.13 -1.71
CA GLU A 20 -2.00 -5.72 -1.51
C GLU A 20 -0.98 -5.20 -2.52
N ALA A 21 -1.35 -5.14 -3.80
CA ALA A 21 -0.51 -4.59 -4.86
C ALA A 21 -0.19 -3.10 -4.61
N GLU A 22 -1.17 -2.32 -4.17
CA GLU A 22 -0.98 -0.92 -3.79
C GLU A 22 -0.01 -0.78 -2.61
N ARG A 23 -0.16 -1.62 -1.58
CA ARG A 23 0.73 -1.63 -0.42
C ARG A 23 2.16 -1.94 -0.82
N GLN A 24 2.35 -2.96 -1.66
CA GLN A 24 3.67 -3.34 -2.17
C GLN A 24 4.28 -2.24 -3.03
N ALA A 25 3.51 -1.60 -3.91
CA ALA A 25 3.99 -0.49 -4.72
C ALA A 25 4.50 0.68 -3.86
N ILE A 26 3.76 1.02 -2.79
CA ILE A 26 4.17 2.06 -1.83
C ILE A 26 5.45 1.66 -1.09
N CYS A 27 5.52 0.41 -0.62
CA CYS A 27 6.70 -0.12 0.07
C CYS A 27 7.96 -0.07 -0.81
N VAL A 28 7.86 -0.56 -2.06
CA VAL A 28 8.97 -0.54 -3.02
C VAL A 28 9.38 0.88 -3.35
N ALA A 29 8.43 1.80 -3.56
CA ALA A 29 8.74 3.20 -3.83
C ALA A 29 9.43 3.87 -2.64
N LEU A 30 8.96 3.64 -1.41
CA LEU A 30 9.60 4.17 -0.20
C LEU A 30 10.98 3.57 0.04
N HIS A 31 11.17 2.29 -0.25
CA HIS A 31 12.47 1.64 -0.15
C HIS A 31 13.46 2.19 -1.18
N ALA A 32 13.01 2.36 -2.43
CA ALA A 32 13.84 2.94 -3.51
C ALA A 32 14.24 4.39 -3.23
N THR A 33 13.44 5.13 -2.44
CA THR A 33 13.69 6.53 -2.10
C THR A 33 14.23 6.71 -0.68
N HIS A 34 14.61 5.62 -0.01
CA HIS A 34 15.14 5.64 1.36
C HIS A 34 14.23 6.43 2.34
N GLY A 35 12.91 6.23 2.23
CA GLY A 35 11.91 6.89 3.06
C GLY A 35 11.59 8.34 2.65
N ASN A 36 12.03 8.79 1.46
CA ASN A 36 11.60 10.08 0.92
C ASN A 36 10.19 9.98 0.32
N LYS A 37 9.20 10.49 1.07
CA LYS A 37 7.77 10.48 0.72
C LYS A 37 7.48 11.24 -0.58
N SER A 38 8.17 12.35 -0.83
CA SER A 38 7.95 13.18 -2.02
C SER A 38 8.47 12.50 -3.27
N GLU A 39 9.65 11.87 -3.20
CA GLU A 39 10.16 11.08 -4.33
C GLU A 39 9.33 9.82 -4.55
N ALA A 40 8.87 9.15 -3.48
CA ALA A 40 8.01 7.97 -3.60
C ALA A 40 6.69 8.32 -4.30
N ALA A 41 6.10 9.48 -3.99
CA ALA A 41 4.90 9.99 -4.65
C ALA A 41 5.18 10.25 -6.15
N ARG A 42 6.35 10.82 -6.46
CA ARG A 42 6.78 11.08 -7.84
C ARG A 42 7.02 9.79 -8.63
N LEU A 43 7.61 8.77 -8.02
CA LEU A 43 7.81 7.45 -8.62
C LEU A 43 6.48 6.77 -8.93
N LEU A 44 5.52 6.84 -8.00
CA LEU A 44 4.20 6.27 -8.15
C LEU A 44 3.25 7.13 -9.01
N ARG A 45 3.69 8.32 -9.44
CA ARG A 45 2.90 9.30 -10.19
C ARG A 45 1.58 9.66 -9.50
N VAL A 46 1.61 9.71 -8.17
CA VAL A 46 0.47 10.10 -7.34
C VAL A 46 0.76 11.43 -6.65
N ASP A 47 -0.29 12.11 -6.23
CA ASP A 47 -0.14 13.27 -5.37
C ASP A 47 0.41 12.88 -4.00
N TYR A 48 1.22 13.75 -3.40
CA TYR A 48 1.75 13.57 -2.06
C TYR A 48 0.63 13.27 -1.03
N LYS A 49 -0.52 13.95 -1.13
CA LYS A 49 -1.65 13.72 -0.22
C LYS A 49 -2.24 12.33 -0.39
N THR A 50 -2.33 11.83 -1.62
CA THR A 50 -2.82 10.49 -1.92
C THR A 50 -1.88 9.42 -1.36
N LEU A 51 -0.57 9.60 -1.56
CA LEU A 51 0.43 8.71 -0.96
C LEU A 51 0.32 8.73 0.57
N HIS A 52 0.25 9.91 1.17
CA HIS A 52 0.15 10.08 2.62
C HIS A 52 -1.10 9.40 3.20
N LEU A 53 -2.25 9.55 2.54
CA LEU A 53 -3.49 8.90 2.95
C LEU A 53 -3.39 7.38 2.85
N LYS A 54 -2.84 6.85 1.75
CA LYS A 54 -2.64 5.41 1.57
C LYS A 54 -1.65 4.86 2.60
N MET A 55 -0.53 5.52 2.83
CA MET A 55 0.42 5.16 3.88
C MET A 55 -0.26 5.08 5.25
N LYS A 56 -1.06 6.09 5.61
CA LYS A 56 -1.82 6.10 6.88
C LYS A 56 -2.86 4.98 6.95
N ARG A 57 -3.56 4.69 5.84
CA ARG A 57 -4.54 3.60 5.74
C ARG A 57 -3.90 2.23 5.90
N TYR A 58 -2.71 2.04 5.33
CA TYR A 58 -1.99 0.77 5.39
C TYR A 58 -1.02 0.66 6.58
N GLY A 59 -0.89 1.71 7.40
CA GLY A 59 0.04 1.76 8.53
C GLY A 59 1.51 1.73 8.10
N ILE A 60 1.85 2.25 6.91
CA ILE A 60 3.21 2.27 6.39
C ILE A 60 3.90 3.56 6.85
N GLU A 61 4.96 3.43 7.63
CA GLU A 61 5.76 4.56 8.08
C GLU A 61 7.02 4.69 7.25
N ALA A 62 7.19 5.83 6.56
CA ALA A 62 8.41 6.11 5.79
C ALA A 62 9.69 6.09 6.64
N GLY A 63 9.56 6.24 7.96
CA GLY A 63 10.69 6.14 8.90
C GLY A 63 11.33 4.75 8.91
N GLU A 64 10.56 3.69 8.65
CA GLU A 64 11.09 2.31 8.60
C GLU A 64 12.00 2.07 7.40
N PHE A 65 11.91 2.90 6.36
CA PHE A 65 12.67 2.77 5.12
C PHE A 65 13.90 3.69 5.08
N ARG A 66 14.07 4.57 6.06
CA ARG A 66 15.31 5.31 6.26
C ARG A 66 16.31 4.37 6.92
N ALA A 67 17.12 3.70 6.10
CA ALA A 67 18.32 3.03 6.59
C ALA A 67 19.13 4.04 7.43
N SER A 68 19.44 3.67 8.67
CA SER A 68 20.34 4.41 9.57
C SER A 68 21.75 4.47 9.01
#